data_AF-A0A3A5H457-F1
#
_entry.id   AF-A0A3A5H457-F1
#
_cell.length_a   1.000
_cell.length_b   1.000
_cell.length_c   1.000
_cell.angle_alpha   90.00
_cell.angle_beta   90.00
_cell.angle_gamma   90.00
#
_symmetry.space_group_name_H-M   'P 1'
#
loop_
_entity.id
_entity.type
_entity.pdbx_description
1 polymer ?
#
loop_
_entity_poly.entity_id
_entity_poly.type
_entity_poly.pdbx_seq_one_letter_code
_entity_poly.pdbx_strand_id
1 'polypeptide(L)'
;MLSGMSVRSRAVLAVLCLVLVVAAAPFAYGYVTKYLKLGVSSGDNPLAYVTVVHRQLPPGQVPVPWVERLEKQTGDDLGIVVRQDWSNRTGEGPYAADAAFQGRLARHAAVPKKGDYRVIGVAANMTDRQAVKGFGSFYAIWFQTPVDAENWLMANPAIFTDAAAEKSRHTWWAGFYAFYYAPPTDGPDLTDEVDTWVRSITGCPNGEAGCKVPDFLKTAGVAPSS
;
A
#
# COMPACT_ATOMS: atom_id res chain seq x y z
N MET A 1 -11.35 14.68 47.51
CA MET A 1 -11.35 13.75 48.67
C MET A 1 -9.92 13.40 49.09
N LEU A 2 -9.11 14.35 49.58
CA LEU A 2 -7.69 14.10 49.96
C LEU A 2 -7.22 14.90 51.20
N SER A 3 -8.13 15.58 51.89
CA SER A 3 -7.80 16.63 52.86
C SER A 3 -7.50 16.14 54.30
N GLY A 4 -7.66 14.84 54.58
CA GLY A 4 -7.40 14.24 55.90
C GLY A 4 -6.27 13.21 55.95
N MET A 5 -5.50 13.04 54.87
CA MET A 5 -4.43 12.04 54.80
C MET A 5 -3.09 12.60 55.29
N SER A 6 -2.42 11.84 56.16
CA SER A 6 -1.05 12.15 56.60
C SER A 6 -0.07 12.17 55.42
N VAL A 7 1.02 12.93 55.54
CA VAL A 7 2.06 13.06 54.50
C VAL A 7 2.60 11.69 54.06
N ARG A 8 2.74 10.75 55.01
CA ARG A 8 3.16 9.37 54.74
C ARG A 8 2.15 8.61 53.89
N SER A 9 0.86 8.77 54.18
CA SER A 9 -0.22 8.13 53.42
C SER A 9 -0.30 8.66 51.98
N ARG A 10 -0.03 9.95 51.77
CA ARG A 10 0.05 10.55 50.42
C ARG A 10 1.27 10.06 49.63
N ALA A 11 2.42 9.93 50.30
CA ALA A 11 3.62 9.39 49.68
C ALA A 11 3.44 7.93 49.24
N VAL A 12 2.84 7.09 50.09
CA VAL A 12 2.55 5.69 49.76
C VAL A 12 1.57 5.59 48.59
N LEU A 13 0.53 6.44 48.55
CA LEU A 13 -0.41 6.47 47.43
C LEU A 13 0.26 6.91 46.12
N ALA A 14 1.14 7.92 46.18
CA ALA A 14 1.88 8.41 45.02
C ALA A 14 2.84 7.33 44.47
N VAL A 15 3.54 6.60 45.34
CA VAL A 15 4.40 5.48 44.92
C VAL A 15 3.57 4.34 44.33
N LEU A 16 2.42 3.99 44.92
CA LEU A 16 1.51 2.97 44.37
C LEU A 16 0.97 3.37 42.99
N CYS A 17 0.58 4.64 42.80
CA CYS A 17 0.17 5.14 41.49
C CYS A 17 1.33 5.13 40.48
N LEU A 18 2.55 5.49 40.89
CA LEU A 18 3.73 5.45 40.03
C LEU A 18 4.06 4.02 39.60
N VAL A 19 4.01 3.05 40.52
CA VAL A 19 4.23 1.64 40.23
C VAL A 19 3.14 1.09 39.31
N LEU A 20 1.87 1.49 39.48
CA LEU A 20 0.79 1.11 38.57
C LEU A 20 0.97 1.69 37.16
N VAL A 21 1.42 2.94 37.03
CA VAL A 21 1.68 3.58 35.72
C VAL A 21 2.91 2.95 35.04
N VAL A 22 3.98 2.69 35.78
CA VAL A 22 5.21 2.06 35.25
C VAL A 22 4.99 0.58 34.92
N ALA A 23 4.13 -0.13 35.67
CA ALA A 23 3.75 -1.50 35.35
C ALA A 23 2.78 -1.58 34.15
N ALA A 24 1.90 -0.60 33.96
CA ALA A 24 0.95 -0.58 32.85
C ALA A 24 1.52 0.01 31.54
N ALA A 25 2.54 0.87 31.62
CA ALA A 25 3.14 1.51 30.45
C ALA A 25 3.72 0.50 29.43
N PRO A 26 4.44 -0.58 29.82
CA PRO A 26 4.88 -1.62 28.89
C PRO A 26 3.72 -2.39 28.24
N PHE A 27 2.56 -2.50 28.90
CA PHE A 27 1.39 -3.15 28.32
C PHE A 27 0.63 -2.24 27.36
N ALA A 28 0.55 -0.93 27.61
CA ALA A 28 -0.02 0.04 26.68
C ALA A 28 0.92 0.28 25.46
N TYR A 29 2.23 0.39 25.68
CA TYR A 29 3.21 0.48 24.59
C TYR A 29 3.24 -0.84 23.81
N GLY A 30 3.23 -1.98 24.51
CA GLY A 30 3.18 -3.31 23.92
C GLY A 30 1.89 -3.64 23.17
N TYR A 31 0.74 -3.03 23.50
CA TYR A 31 -0.52 -3.20 22.77
C TYR A 31 -0.58 -2.32 21.51
N VAL A 32 -0.10 -1.08 21.58
CA VAL A 32 -0.01 -0.19 20.41
C VAL A 32 1.06 -0.68 19.42
N THR A 33 2.11 -1.35 19.89
CA THR A 33 3.13 -2.00 19.04
C THR A 33 2.86 -3.49 18.74
N LYS A 34 1.76 -4.10 19.23
CA LYS A 34 1.39 -5.52 18.93
C LYS A 34 0.48 -5.69 17.73
N TYR A 35 -0.26 -4.64 17.35
CA TYR A 35 -1.04 -4.64 16.12
C TYR A 35 -0.32 -3.96 14.97
N LEU A 36 0.88 -3.42 15.23
CA LEU A 36 2.03 -3.59 14.35
C LEU A 36 2.54 -5.04 14.56
N LYS A 37 2.76 -5.78 13.47
CA LYS A 37 3.17 -7.21 13.38
C LYS A 37 2.06 -8.18 13.01
N LEU A 38 1.45 -7.94 11.85
CA LEU A 38 1.16 -9.06 10.95
C LEU A 38 2.51 -9.58 10.42
N GLY A 39 3.00 -10.67 11.03
CA GLY A 39 3.91 -11.61 10.39
C GLY A 39 5.36 -11.17 10.14
N VAL A 40 6.06 -10.59 11.12
CA VAL A 40 7.53 -10.55 11.07
C VAL A 40 8.08 -11.82 11.72
N SER A 41 8.00 -12.93 10.99
CA SER A 41 8.84 -14.11 11.22
C SER A 41 9.81 -14.32 10.05
N SER A 42 10.52 -13.24 9.67
CA SER A 42 11.75 -13.24 8.84
C SER A 42 12.57 -11.93 8.95
N GLY A 43 12.35 -11.14 10.01
CA GLY A 43 13.28 -10.11 10.49
C GLY A 43 12.99 -8.68 10.06
N ASP A 44 13.45 -8.27 8.88
CA ASP A 44 13.46 -6.85 8.48
C ASP A 44 13.13 -6.63 7.01
N ASN A 45 12.64 -7.67 6.30
CA ASN A 45 12.36 -7.55 4.87
C ASN A 45 10.92 -7.05 4.64
N PRO A 46 10.71 -5.78 4.21
CA PRO A 46 9.37 -5.26 3.90
C PRO A 46 8.72 -5.94 2.69
N LEU A 47 9.45 -6.77 1.95
CA LEU A 47 8.87 -7.57 0.87
C LEU A 47 8.16 -8.83 1.39
N ALA A 48 8.25 -9.18 2.67
CA ALA A 48 7.63 -10.39 3.23
C ALA A 48 6.08 -10.38 3.16
N TYR A 49 5.46 -9.20 3.15
CA TYR A 49 4.00 -9.03 3.01
C TYR A 49 3.58 -8.67 1.58
N VAL A 50 4.52 -8.69 0.62
CA VAL A 50 4.27 -8.32 -0.78
C VAL A 50 4.06 -9.58 -1.61
N THR A 51 2.90 -9.67 -2.28
CA THR A 51 2.65 -10.72 -3.26
C THR A 51 3.41 -10.40 -4.54
N VAL A 52 4.45 -11.18 -4.84
CA VAL A 52 5.22 -11.03 -6.08
C VAL A 52 4.51 -11.79 -7.19
N VAL A 53 3.89 -11.04 -8.11
CA VAL A 53 3.15 -11.63 -9.24
C VAL A 53 4.13 -12.00 -10.35
N HIS A 54 5.10 -11.15 -10.73
CA HIS A 54 6.10 -11.55 -11.73
C HIS A 54 7.29 -10.58 -11.76
N ARG A 55 8.56 -11.01 -11.74
CA ARG A 55 9.72 -10.06 -11.66
C ARG A 55 10.29 -9.58 -13.01
N GLN A 56 9.97 -10.25 -14.11
CA GLN A 56 10.66 -10.06 -15.40
C GLN A 56 9.78 -9.48 -16.53
N LEU A 57 8.63 -8.88 -16.24
CA LEU A 57 7.78 -8.36 -17.32
C LEU A 57 8.32 -7.02 -17.85
N PRO A 58 8.38 -6.84 -19.18
CA PRO A 58 8.69 -5.56 -19.79
C PRO A 58 7.53 -4.59 -19.60
N PRO A 59 7.73 -3.29 -19.92
CA PRO A 59 6.67 -2.31 -19.77
C PRO A 59 5.42 -2.60 -20.56
N GLY A 60 4.38 -3.01 -19.85
CA GLY A 60 3.05 -3.21 -20.39
C GLY A 60 2.31 -1.89 -20.48
N GLN A 61 2.01 -1.48 -21.72
CA GLN A 61 0.84 -0.69 -22.12
C GLN A 61 0.66 0.72 -21.53
N VAL A 62 -0.25 1.46 -22.19
CA VAL A 62 -0.68 2.80 -21.78
C VAL A 62 -1.57 2.67 -20.53
N PRO A 63 -1.37 3.45 -19.45
CA PRO A 63 -2.12 3.31 -18.19
C PRO A 63 -3.61 3.65 -18.27
N VAL A 64 -4.03 4.49 -19.22
CA VAL A 64 -5.45 4.86 -19.38
C VAL A 64 -6.33 3.64 -19.72
N PRO A 65 -6.01 2.83 -20.76
CA PRO A 65 -6.68 1.55 -21.01
C PRO A 65 -6.66 0.54 -19.86
N TRP A 66 -5.79 0.70 -18.87
CA TRP A 66 -5.77 -0.17 -17.69
C TRP A 66 -6.83 0.22 -16.67
N VAL A 67 -6.99 1.52 -16.44
CA VAL A 67 -8.02 2.05 -15.55
C VAL A 67 -9.40 1.75 -16.11
N GLU A 68 -9.63 2.03 -17.39
CA GLU A 68 -10.90 1.71 -18.06
C GLU A 68 -11.24 0.21 -17.96
N ARG A 69 -10.22 -0.65 -17.99
CA ARG A 69 -10.39 -2.09 -17.85
C ARG A 69 -10.68 -2.51 -16.42
N LEU A 70 -10.02 -1.90 -15.44
CA LEU A 70 -10.29 -2.16 -14.02
C LEU A 70 -11.73 -1.76 -13.68
N GLU A 71 -12.15 -0.55 -14.05
CA GLU A 71 -13.52 -0.05 -13.85
C GLU A 71 -14.55 -0.94 -14.55
N LYS A 72 -14.22 -1.47 -15.73
CA LYS A 72 -15.08 -2.45 -16.41
C LYS A 72 -15.15 -3.80 -15.68
N GLN A 73 -14.07 -4.25 -15.04
CA GLN A 73 -14.03 -5.50 -14.30
C GLN A 73 -14.75 -5.41 -12.97
N THR A 74 -14.65 -4.27 -12.28
CA THR A 74 -15.38 -4.01 -11.03
C THR A 74 -16.83 -3.63 -11.30
N GLY A 75 -17.13 -3.05 -12.47
CA GLY A 75 -18.47 -2.55 -12.81
C GLY A 75 -18.78 -1.18 -12.22
N ASP A 76 -17.78 -0.52 -11.62
CA ASP A 76 -17.91 0.73 -10.87
C ASP A 76 -16.90 1.78 -11.35
N ASP A 77 -17.28 3.05 -11.25
CA ASP A 77 -16.35 4.17 -11.39
C ASP A 77 -15.55 4.32 -10.08
N LEU A 78 -14.30 3.87 -10.13
CA LEU A 78 -13.40 3.90 -8.98
C LEU A 78 -12.77 5.28 -8.76
N GLY A 79 -13.03 6.26 -9.63
CA GLY A 79 -12.49 7.61 -9.54
C GLY A 79 -10.96 7.67 -9.67
N ILE A 80 -10.37 6.74 -10.43
CA ILE A 80 -8.90 6.60 -10.50
C ILE A 80 -8.33 7.68 -11.42
N VAL A 81 -7.46 8.52 -10.85
CA VAL A 81 -6.71 9.53 -11.59
C VAL A 81 -5.34 8.99 -11.98
N VAL A 82 -5.03 9.04 -13.27
CA VAL A 82 -3.72 8.68 -13.83
C VAL A 82 -2.88 9.93 -14.04
N ARG A 83 -1.60 9.86 -13.65
CA ARG A 83 -0.56 10.81 -14.01
C ARG A 83 0.68 10.04 -14.46
N GLN A 84 1.13 10.27 -15.68
CA GLN A 84 2.26 9.57 -16.28
C GLN A 84 3.23 10.56 -16.92
N ASP A 85 4.52 10.29 -16.80
CA ASP A 85 5.57 10.88 -17.60
C ASP A 85 5.85 9.98 -18.80
N TRP A 86 5.64 10.49 -20.02
CA TRP A 86 5.74 9.72 -21.25
C TRP A 86 7.19 9.47 -21.72
N SER A 87 8.16 10.14 -21.10
CA SER A 87 9.58 10.06 -21.45
C SER A 87 10.37 9.34 -20.36
N ASN A 88 10.79 8.11 -20.66
CA ASN A 88 11.68 7.28 -19.82
C ASN A 88 13.10 7.89 -19.68
N ARG A 89 13.42 8.97 -20.41
CA ARG A 89 14.75 9.60 -20.45
C ARG A 89 14.84 10.94 -19.72
N THR A 90 13.76 11.71 -19.66
CA THR A 90 13.80 13.07 -19.10
C THR A 90 13.01 13.22 -17.81
N GLY A 91 12.12 12.27 -17.46
CA GLY A 91 11.26 12.41 -16.27
C GLY A 91 10.40 13.69 -16.34
N GLU A 92 10.02 14.06 -17.55
CA GLU A 92 9.20 15.23 -17.86
C GLU A 92 7.83 14.75 -18.37
N GLY A 93 6.78 15.21 -17.71
CA GLY A 93 5.41 14.89 -18.07
C GLY A 93 4.39 15.24 -16.98
N PRO A 94 3.11 14.89 -17.19
CA PRO A 94 2.00 15.17 -16.29
C PRO A 94 2.21 14.80 -14.82
N TYR A 95 2.95 13.73 -14.51
CA TYR A 95 3.22 13.40 -13.10
C TYR A 95 4.26 14.37 -12.52
N ALA A 96 5.40 14.52 -13.18
CA ALA A 96 6.45 15.43 -12.75
C ALA A 96 6.03 16.91 -12.70
N ALA A 97 5.07 17.32 -13.53
CA ALA A 97 4.60 18.71 -13.61
C ALA A 97 3.46 19.04 -12.63
N ASP A 98 2.70 18.06 -12.13
CA ASP A 98 1.53 18.28 -11.30
C ASP A 98 1.88 18.24 -9.80
N ALA A 99 2.64 19.23 -9.34
CA ALA A 99 3.02 19.37 -7.92
C ALA A 99 1.80 19.47 -6.99
N ALA A 100 0.69 20.02 -7.48
CA ALA A 100 -0.56 20.08 -6.73
C ALA A 100 -1.15 18.69 -6.50
N PHE A 101 -1.21 17.84 -7.53
CA PHE A 101 -1.62 16.44 -7.39
C PHE A 101 -0.70 15.68 -6.43
N GLN A 102 0.63 15.79 -6.58
CA GLN A 102 1.58 15.14 -5.68
C GLN A 102 1.38 15.60 -4.23
N GLY A 103 1.20 16.90 -3.98
CA GLY A 103 0.92 17.45 -2.65
C GLY A 103 -0.43 17.01 -2.07
N ARG A 104 -1.44 16.75 -2.91
CA ARG A 104 -2.70 16.15 -2.46
C ARG A 104 -2.51 14.67 -2.10
N LEU A 105 -1.84 13.91 -2.96
CA LEU A 105 -1.57 12.48 -2.77
C LEU A 105 -0.70 12.22 -1.53
N ALA A 106 0.29 13.08 -1.26
CA ALA A 106 1.18 12.99 -0.11
C ALA A 106 0.48 13.06 1.26
N ARG A 107 -0.79 13.48 1.30
CA ARG A 107 -1.61 13.43 2.52
C ARG A 107 -2.19 12.04 2.80
N HIS A 108 -2.18 11.16 1.81
CA HIS A 108 -2.85 9.86 1.83
C HIS A 108 -1.88 8.70 1.68
N ALA A 109 -0.79 8.89 0.94
CA ALA A 109 0.23 7.87 0.74
C ALA A 109 1.64 8.44 0.59
N ALA A 110 2.64 7.59 0.80
CA ALA A 110 4.03 7.88 0.47
C ALA A 110 4.16 8.13 -1.03
N VAL A 111 4.62 9.32 -1.40
CA VAL A 111 4.80 9.72 -2.80
C VAL A 111 6.27 9.59 -3.20
N PRO A 112 6.57 8.86 -4.28
CA PRO A 112 7.92 8.79 -4.81
C PRO A 112 8.49 10.17 -5.14
N LYS A 113 9.67 10.47 -4.59
CA LYS A 113 10.39 11.69 -4.97
C LYS A 113 10.95 11.53 -6.38
N LYS A 114 10.74 12.56 -7.21
CA LYS A 114 11.14 12.62 -8.62
C LYS A 114 12.59 12.19 -8.88
N GLY A 115 13.52 12.48 -7.96
CA GLY A 115 14.95 12.21 -8.13
C GLY A 115 15.42 10.83 -7.65
N ASP A 116 14.67 10.19 -6.75
CA ASP A 116 15.22 9.08 -5.96
C ASP A 116 14.91 7.71 -6.58
N TYR A 117 13.86 7.59 -7.41
CA TYR A 117 13.34 6.28 -7.85
C TYR A 117 12.92 6.17 -9.32
N ARG A 118 13.31 7.10 -10.21
CA ARG A 118 12.96 7.05 -11.66
C ARG A 118 11.50 6.63 -11.91
N VAL A 119 10.58 7.27 -11.19
CA VAL A 119 9.15 6.98 -11.25
C VAL A 119 8.58 7.54 -12.55
N ILE A 120 7.86 6.69 -13.27
CA ILE A 120 7.25 7.03 -14.56
C ILE A 120 5.79 7.46 -14.37
N GLY A 121 5.16 7.11 -13.24
CA GLY A 121 3.88 7.70 -12.89
C GLY A 121 3.10 6.93 -11.83
N VAL A 122 1.88 7.41 -11.63
CA VAL A 122 0.96 6.99 -10.57
C VAL A 122 -0.48 6.91 -11.10
N ALA A 123 -1.22 5.90 -10.64
CA ALA A 123 -2.68 5.85 -10.71
C ALA A 123 -3.24 5.73 -9.29
N ALA A 124 -4.17 6.59 -8.91
CA ALA A 124 -4.75 6.58 -7.56
C ALA A 124 -6.15 7.19 -7.54
N ASN A 125 -7.02 6.67 -6.66
CA ASN A 125 -8.31 7.30 -6.34
C ASN A 125 -8.27 8.09 -5.02
N MET A 126 -7.16 8.06 -4.29
CA MET A 126 -7.05 8.62 -2.93
C MET A 126 -7.28 10.13 -2.81
N THR A 127 -7.35 10.85 -3.93
CA THR A 127 -7.71 12.28 -3.94
C THR A 127 -9.22 12.51 -3.97
N ASP A 128 -10.02 11.48 -4.22
CA ASP A 128 -11.49 11.50 -4.20
C ASP A 128 -12.01 10.78 -2.94
N ARG A 129 -12.61 11.54 -2.03
CA ARG A 129 -13.13 11.00 -0.77
C ARG A 129 -14.35 10.10 -0.95
N GLN A 130 -15.18 10.34 -1.96
CA GLN A 130 -16.38 9.52 -2.19
C GLN A 130 -15.98 8.17 -2.76
N ALA A 131 -15.06 8.15 -3.72
CA ALA A 131 -14.50 6.92 -4.28
C ALA A 131 -13.83 6.07 -3.19
N VAL A 132 -12.97 6.68 -2.36
CA VAL A 132 -12.31 5.96 -1.25
C VAL A 132 -13.30 5.40 -0.24
N LYS A 133 -14.37 6.15 0.08
CA LYS A 133 -15.40 5.68 1.01
C LYS A 133 -16.19 4.50 0.45
N GLY A 134 -16.52 4.53 -0.84
CA GLY A 134 -17.31 3.49 -1.50
C GLY A 134 -16.54 2.22 -1.82
N PHE A 135 -15.28 2.36 -2.25
CA PHE A 135 -14.54 1.28 -2.91
C PHE A 135 -13.15 1.01 -2.31
N GLY A 136 -12.74 1.78 -1.31
CA GLY A 136 -11.41 1.68 -0.71
C GLY A 136 -10.35 2.51 -1.43
N SER A 137 -9.13 2.49 -0.89
CA SER A 137 -8.00 3.25 -1.42
C SER A 137 -7.20 2.40 -2.40
N PHE A 138 -7.09 2.87 -3.63
CA PHE A 138 -6.27 2.27 -4.67
C PHE A 138 -5.03 3.13 -4.96
N TYR A 139 -3.87 2.47 -5.03
CA TYR A 139 -2.60 3.06 -5.43
C TYR A 139 -1.84 2.14 -6.38
N ALA A 140 -1.41 2.66 -7.52
CA ALA A 140 -0.44 2.01 -8.37
C ALA A 140 0.70 2.99 -8.69
N ILE A 141 1.92 2.48 -8.65
CA ILE A 141 3.13 3.22 -9.04
C ILE A 141 3.88 2.37 -10.06
N TRP A 142 4.38 3.00 -11.11
CA TRP A 142 5.28 2.34 -12.05
C TRP A 142 6.60 3.10 -12.17
N PHE A 143 7.67 2.31 -12.18
CA PHE A 143 9.05 2.74 -12.11
C PHE A 143 9.78 2.46 -13.43
N GLN A 144 10.97 3.00 -13.62
CA GLN A 144 11.74 2.72 -14.84
C GLN A 144 12.32 1.31 -14.87
N THR A 145 12.68 0.76 -13.71
CA THR A 145 13.23 -0.59 -13.60
C THR A 145 12.69 -1.35 -12.40
N PRO A 146 12.74 -2.69 -12.41
CA PRO A 146 12.35 -3.50 -11.25
C PRO A 146 13.14 -3.15 -9.98
N VAL A 147 14.42 -2.81 -10.13
CA VAL A 147 15.29 -2.42 -8.99
C VAL A 147 14.80 -1.13 -8.34
N ASP A 148 14.30 -0.16 -9.11
CA ASP A 148 13.77 1.09 -8.55
C ASP A 148 12.50 0.83 -7.74
N ALA A 149 11.61 -0.03 -8.26
CA ALA A 149 10.38 -0.41 -7.56
C ALA A 149 10.69 -1.14 -6.24
N GLU A 150 11.65 -2.06 -6.27
CA GLU A 150 12.11 -2.80 -5.08
C GLU A 150 12.73 -1.86 -4.04
N ASN A 151 13.64 -0.97 -4.47
CA ASN A 151 14.25 0.02 -3.58
C ASN A 151 13.21 0.96 -2.96
N TRP A 152 12.20 1.38 -3.73
CA TRP A 152 11.12 2.22 -3.22
C TRP A 152 10.30 1.50 -2.16
N LEU A 153 9.89 0.26 -2.43
CA LEU A 153 9.17 -0.60 -1.47
C LEU A 153 9.96 -0.78 -0.17
N MET A 154 11.28 -0.97 -0.29
CA MET A 154 12.15 -1.09 0.89
C MET A 154 12.26 0.21 1.69
N ALA A 155 12.34 1.35 1.01
CA ALA A 155 12.44 2.65 1.66
C ALA A 155 11.11 3.15 2.27
N ASN A 156 9.97 2.61 1.82
CA ASN A 156 8.64 3.05 2.22
C ASN A 156 7.79 1.86 2.70
N PRO A 157 8.12 1.26 3.85
CA PRO A 157 7.37 0.14 4.39
C PRO A 157 5.95 0.54 4.85
N ALA A 158 5.76 1.83 5.15
CA ALA A 158 4.46 2.44 5.42
C ALA A 158 3.98 3.21 4.18
N ILE A 159 2.98 2.67 3.50
CA ILE A 159 2.53 3.23 2.21
C ILE A 159 1.41 4.23 2.42
N PHE A 160 0.39 3.88 3.17
CA PHE A 160 -0.72 4.77 3.50
C PHE A 160 -0.38 5.60 4.75
N THR A 161 -0.84 6.84 4.77
CA THR A 161 -0.71 7.72 5.94
C THR A 161 -1.72 7.38 7.03
N ASP A 162 -2.87 6.80 6.65
CA ASP A 162 -3.86 6.29 7.59
C ASP A 162 -3.48 4.89 8.09
N ALA A 163 -3.40 4.73 9.41
CA ALA A 163 -3.01 3.48 10.03
C ALA A 163 -4.04 2.36 9.87
N ALA A 164 -5.33 2.69 9.66
CA ALA A 164 -6.35 1.68 9.39
C ALA A 164 -6.19 1.13 7.97
N ALA A 165 -6.14 2.00 6.95
CA ALA A 165 -5.86 1.61 5.58
C ALA A 165 -4.52 0.87 5.44
N GLU A 166 -3.49 1.30 6.17
CA GLU A 166 -2.19 0.63 6.14
C GLU A 166 -2.27 -0.81 6.63
N LYS A 167 -3.07 -1.11 7.65
CA LYS A 167 -3.20 -2.47 8.19
C LYS A 167 -4.04 -3.40 7.32
N SER A 168 -5.03 -2.86 6.61
CA SER A 168 -5.91 -3.64 5.74
C SER A 168 -5.39 -3.76 4.31
N ARG A 169 -4.22 -3.17 3.98
CA ARG A 169 -3.73 -3.16 2.61
C ARG A 169 -3.34 -4.55 2.09
N HIS A 170 -3.58 -4.73 0.81
CA HIS A 170 -3.02 -5.76 -0.04
C HIS A 170 -1.96 -5.11 -0.93
N THR A 171 -0.78 -5.74 -1.02
CA THR A 171 0.34 -5.22 -1.81
C THR A 171 0.80 -6.25 -2.82
N TRP A 172 0.92 -5.82 -4.08
CA TRP A 172 1.45 -6.64 -5.16
C TRP A 172 2.62 -5.96 -5.85
N TRP A 173 3.54 -6.77 -6.34
CA TRP A 173 4.67 -6.31 -7.13
C TRP A 173 4.84 -7.13 -8.41
N ALA A 174 5.00 -6.45 -9.53
CA ALA A 174 5.26 -7.07 -10.82
C ALA A 174 6.16 -6.22 -11.71
N GLY A 175 7.31 -6.74 -12.14
CA GLY A 175 8.28 -6.02 -12.97
C GLY A 175 8.70 -4.73 -12.28
N PHE A 176 8.32 -3.60 -12.85
CA PHE A 176 8.54 -2.28 -12.28
C PHE A 176 7.24 -1.63 -11.77
N TYR A 177 6.18 -2.38 -11.53
CA TYR A 177 4.90 -1.91 -11.01
C TYR A 177 4.70 -2.34 -9.56
N ALA A 178 4.29 -1.42 -8.69
CA ALA A 178 3.83 -1.72 -7.33
C ALA A 178 2.36 -1.30 -7.20
N PHE A 179 1.52 -2.21 -6.71
CA PHE A 179 0.08 -2.01 -6.53
C PHE A 179 -0.27 -2.16 -5.05
N TYR A 180 -1.15 -1.29 -4.57
CA TYR A 180 -1.64 -1.27 -3.20
C TYR A 180 -3.14 -1.03 -3.22
N TYR A 181 -3.88 -1.86 -2.50
CA TYR A 181 -5.31 -1.70 -2.32
C TYR A 181 -5.65 -1.84 -0.84
N ALA A 182 -6.35 -0.87 -0.28
CA ALA A 182 -6.91 -0.96 1.07
C ALA A 182 -8.43 -0.94 0.95
N PRO A 183 -9.14 -2.03 1.30
CA PRO A 183 -10.58 -2.08 1.21
C PRO A 183 -11.23 -1.06 2.17
N PRO A 184 -12.43 -0.55 1.84
CA PRO A 184 -13.14 0.37 2.71
C PRO A 184 -13.61 -0.37 3.97
N THR A 185 -13.76 0.36 5.09
CA THR A 185 -14.30 -0.23 6.32
C THR A 185 -15.74 -0.72 6.14
N ASP A 186 -16.53 0.04 5.39
CA ASP A 186 -17.94 -0.23 5.11
C ASP A 186 -18.14 -0.15 3.59
N GLY A 187 -18.22 -1.29 2.90
CA GLY A 187 -18.38 -1.34 1.44
C GLY A 187 -18.00 -2.70 0.86
N PRO A 188 -18.13 -2.88 -0.47
CA PRO A 188 -17.60 -4.03 -1.17
C PRO A 188 -16.08 -4.08 -1.05
N ASP A 189 -15.57 -5.27 -0.69
CA ASP A 189 -14.14 -5.57 -0.77
C ASP A 189 -13.83 -6.02 -2.20
N LEU A 190 -13.10 -5.19 -2.95
CA LEU A 190 -12.74 -5.45 -4.34
C LEU A 190 -11.37 -6.10 -4.48
N THR A 191 -10.83 -6.70 -3.41
CA THR A 191 -9.47 -7.27 -3.40
C THR A 191 -9.28 -8.32 -4.48
N ASP A 192 -10.27 -9.19 -4.70
CA ASP A 192 -10.18 -10.28 -5.68
C ASP A 192 -10.24 -9.75 -7.12
N GLU A 193 -11.08 -8.75 -7.38
CA GLU A 193 -11.16 -8.05 -8.66
C GLU A 193 -9.86 -7.30 -8.97
N VAL A 194 -9.31 -6.61 -7.96
CA VAL A 194 -8.03 -5.90 -8.10
C VAL A 194 -6.88 -6.90 -8.29
N ASP A 195 -6.80 -8.00 -7.54
CA ASP A 195 -5.77 -9.04 -7.74
C ASP A 195 -5.87 -9.64 -9.15
N THR A 196 -7.08 -9.99 -9.59
CA THR A 196 -7.35 -10.51 -10.93
C THR A 196 -6.92 -9.51 -12.00
N TRP A 197 -7.26 -8.23 -11.83
CA TRP A 197 -6.82 -7.17 -12.72
C TRP A 197 -5.31 -7.05 -12.74
N VAL A 198 -4.64 -6.96 -11.58
CA VAL A 198 -3.17 -6.88 -11.46
C VAL A 198 -2.56 -8.04 -12.23
N ARG A 199 -2.96 -9.28 -11.95
CA ARG A 199 -2.47 -10.48 -12.66
C ARG A 199 -2.70 -10.43 -14.16
N SER A 200 -3.78 -9.81 -14.62
CA SER A 200 -4.11 -9.70 -16.04
C SER A 200 -3.26 -8.68 -16.78
N ILE A 201 -2.99 -7.51 -16.18
CA ILE A 201 -2.14 -6.47 -16.78
C ILE A 201 -0.66 -6.77 -16.61
N THR A 202 -0.32 -7.57 -15.59
CA THR A 202 0.97 -8.23 -15.40
C THR A 202 0.94 -9.64 -15.97
N GLY A 203 -0.02 -9.97 -16.83
CA GLY A 203 -0.03 -11.20 -17.59
C GLY A 203 0.84 -11.06 -18.82
N CYS A 204 1.31 -12.18 -19.37
CA CYS A 204 2.01 -12.17 -20.66
C CYS A 204 1.15 -11.46 -21.73
N PRO A 205 1.60 -10.35 -22.32
CA PRO A 205 0.86 -9.71 -23.39
C PRO A 205 0.75 -10.71 -24.56
N ASN A 206 -0.49 -11.13 -24.86
CA ASN A 206 -0.94 -11.92 -26.01
C ASN A 206 0.15 -12.63 -26.83
N GLY A 207 0.71 -13.72 -26.29
CA GLY A 207 1.48 -14.68 -27.09
C GLY A 207 2.95 -14.34 -27.33
N GLU A 208 3.57 -13.46 -26.53
CA GLU A 208 5.03 -13.29 -26.56
C GLU A 208 5.75 -14.62 -26.32
N ALA A 209 6.53 -15.06 -27.32
CA ALA A 209 7.33 -16.27 -27.24
C ALA A 209 8.35 -16.16 -26.10
N GLY A 210 8.24 -17.04 -25.11
CA GLY A 210 9.10 -17.06 -23.91
C GLY A 210 8.42 -16.60 -22.62
N CYS A 211 7.22 -16.02 -22.70
CA CYS A 211 6.46 -15.65 -21.52
C CYS A 211 5.67 -16.86 -21.00
N LYS A 212 6.19 -17.52 -19.95
CA LYS A 212 5.48 -18.58 -19.22
C LYS A 212 4.98 -17.99 -17.90
N VAL A 213 3.65 -17.87 -17.74
CA VAL A 213 3.06 -17.64 -16.41
C VAL A 213 3.43 -18.84 -15.54
N PRO A 214 4.23 -18.68 -14.48
CA PRO A 214 4.59 -19.78 -13.60
C PRO A 214 3.34 -20.44 -13.00
N ASP A 215 3.31 -21.77 -12.94
CA ASP A 215 2.10 -22.50 -12.49
C ASP A 215 1.68 -22.15 -11.06
N PHE A 216 2.61 -21.68 -10.21
CA PHE A 216 2.28 -21.23 -8.85
C PHE A 216 1.39 -19.97 -8.82
N LEU A 217 1.38 -19.16 -9.89
CA LEU A 217 0.47 -18.03 -10.04
C LEU A 217 -0.93 -18.45 -10.51
N LYS A 218 -1.08 -19.64 -11.12
CA LYS A 218 -2.41 -20.20 -11.44
C LYS A 218 -3.14 -20.66 -10.17
N THR A 219 -2.39 -20.98 -9.12
CA THR A 219 -2.92 -21.51 -7.85
C THR A 219 -3.08 -20.46 -6.74
N ALA A 220 -2.61 -19.23 -6.93
CA ALA A 220 -2.69 -18.18 -5.89
C ALA A 220 -4.07 -17.50 -5.77
N GLY A 221 -5.03 -17.85 -6.65
CA GLY A 221 -6.46 -17.56 -6.47
C GLY A 221 -7.21 -18.63 -5.68
N VAL A 222 -6.51 -19.57 -5.02
CA VAL A 222 -7.13 -20.53 -4.12
C VAL A 222 -6.93 -20.02 -2.70
N ALA A 223 -7.98 -19.41 -2.14
CA ALA A 223 -8.12 -19.26 -0.70
C ALA A 223 -7.79 -20.59 -0.03
N PRO A 224 -7.02 -20.63 1.09
CA PRO A 224 -6.87 -21.86 1.82
C PRO A 224 -8.27 -22.29 2.30
N SER A 225 -8.79 -23.33 1.66
CA SER A 225 -9.95 -24.07 2.13
C SER A 225 -9.44 -25.14 3.08
N SER A 226 -9.53 -24.84 4.38
CA SER A 226 -9.90 -25.69 5.53
C SER A 226 -9.31 -25.15 6.83
#